data_AF-A0A845MEH0-F1
#
_entry.id   AF-A0A845MEH0-F1
#
_cell.length_a   1.000
_cell.length_b   1.000
_cell.length_c   1.000
_cell.angle_alpha   90.00
_cell.angle_beta   90.00
_cell.angle_gamma   90.00
#
_symmetry.space_group_name_H-M   'P 1'
#
loop_
_entity.id
_entity.type
_entity.pdbx_description
1 polymer ?
#
loop_
_entity_poly.entity_id
_entity_poly.type
_entity_poly.pdbx_seq_one_letter_code
_entity_poly.pdbx_strand_id
1 'polypeptide(L)'
;MDKALADFVEMLRYSDVPVSISESVDAAETVRLFGYKDRGLLKVALAQVMAKTIEEHENFDRCFDEFFSYNIDPDLAPGAQAEDTAEDSPPSPENGETPPEGSDPNNDPASANPVSGGGEGGGGLSGEQSQGASAASLLVMLERNDRTELTLAMTAAANAVNLRNIVLMTQRGLFTRRIMESMGLEEVNREIFRRRKEGDEDGADGLAGRLEILFDSVRDLVDRQLAFTSSGKAKQFRQDILKNVRLSAVEHRDFKYMRDLVRRMAKRLTDLNSRVRKVKNRGHLDIRKTMRRNVAYDGILFETHWKQKHKDRPKVLAICDVSGSVASVARFLLLFLYSLNEVLPKVRSFAFSGDLGEITGEFDRLGPEEAIPLAIDKYGGRSTDYGRALEDFKELCFDDIDNRTTVIFLGDGRSNGADPRIDILKEIKQRAKRVIWLNPERKSIWGSGDSEMLRIAPYCTKAETCNSLNKLELVIRDLLKSS
;
A
#
# COMPACT_ATOMS: atom_id res chain seq x y z
N MET A 1 24.27 -3.04 -2.72
CA MET A 1 23.31 -4.10 -3.10
C MET A 1 22.87 -3.78 -4.51
N ASP A 2 22.94 -4.75 -5.41
CA ASP A 2 22.48 -4.60 -6.79
C ASP A 2 21.00 -4.19 -6.80
N LYS A 3 20.61 -3.27 -7.69
CA LYS A 3 19.24 -2.76 -7.78
C LYS A 3 18.27 -3.87 -8.19
N ALA A 4 18.68 -4.76 -9.08
CA ALA A 4 17.88 -5.92 -9.50
C ALA A 4 17.62 -6.88 -8.32
N LEU A 5 18.62 -7.09 -7.46
CA LEU A 5 18.48 -7.92 -6.27
C LEU A 5 17.58 -7.28 -5.21
N ALA A 6 17.69 -5.96 -5.01
CA ALA A 6 16.85 -5.23 -4.06
C ALA A 6 15.37 -5.32 -4.45
N ASP A 7 15.06 -5.13 -5.74
CA ASP A 7 13.71 -5.23 -6.28
C ASP A 7 13.16 -6.67 -6.18
N PHE A 8 14.02 -7.68 -6.39
CA PHE A 8 13.65 -9.09 -6.23
C PHE A 8 13.37 -9.47 -4.77
N VAL A 9 14.20 -9.02 -3.83
CA VAL A 9 13.98 -9.19 -2.38
C VAL A 9 12.67 -8.55 -1.94
N GLU A 10 12.32 -7.40 -2.52
CA GLU A 10 11.02 -6.77 -2.28
C GLU A 10 9.87 -7.65 -2.78
N MET A 11 9.97 -8.16 -4.03
CA MET A 11 8.97 -9.06 -4.62
C MET A 11 8.77 -10.35 -3.81
N LEU A 12 9.83 -10.93 -3.26
CA LEU A 12 9.75 -12.11 -2.40
C LEU A 12 9.03 -11.82 -1.09
N ARG A 13 9.32 -10.67 -0.47
CA ARG A 13 8.60 -10.20 0.74
C ARG A 13 7.11 -9.95 0.47
N TYR A 14 6.74 -9.56 -0.75
CA TYR A 14 5.35 -9.41 -1.18
C TYR A 14 4.64 -10.74 -1.50
N SER A 15 5.40 -11.82 -1.68
CA SER A 15 4.89 -13.14 -2.08
C SER A 15 4.96 -14.16 -0.93
N ASP A 16 4.87 -13.67 0.30
CA ASP A 16 4.92 -14.45 1.55
C ASP A 16 6.21 -15.26 1.76
N VAL A 17 7.34 -14.85 1.15
CA VAL A 17 8.68 -15.37 1.47
C VAL A 17 9.39 -14.35 2.39
N PRO A 18 9.50 -14.61 3.70
CA PRO A 18 10.03 -13.65 4.67
C PRO A 18 11.55 -13.57 4.59
N VAL A 19 12.07 -12.62 3.81
CA VAL A 19 13.50 -12.36 3.68
C VAL A 19 13.96 -11.33 4.72
N SER A 20 14.79 -11.74 5.67
CA SER A 20 15.44 -10.89 6.67
C SER A 20 16.56 -10.03 6.08
N ILE A 21 17.06 -9.07 6.87
CA ILE A 21 18.18 -8.21 6.46
C ILE A 21 19.45 -9.04 6.28
N SER A 22 19.72 -10.00 7.16
CA SER A 22 20.86 -10.91 7.05
C SER A 22 20.80 -11.74 5.77
N GLU A 23 19.64 -12.32 5.44
CA GLU A 23 19.46 -13.09 4.20
C GLU A 23 19.55 -12.23 2.94
N SER A 24 19.22 -10.93 3.03
CA SER A 24 19.41 -10.01 1.92
C SER A 24 20.90 -9.70 1.68
N VAL A 25 21.71 -9.72 2.75
CA VAL A 25 23.17 -9.58 2.66
C VAL A 25 23.79 -10.86 2.11
N ASP A 26 23.37 -12.02 2.61
CA ASP A 26 23.84 -13.33 2.14
C ASP A 26 23.43 -13.57 0.67
N ALA A 27 22.24 -13.11 0.26
CA ALA A 27 21.81 -13.12 -1.13
C ALA A 27 22.68 -12.21 -2.01
N ALA A 28 23.12 -11.05 -1.50
CA ALA A 28 24.01 -10.16 -2.23
C ALA A 28 25.42 -10.75 -2.41
N GLU A 29 25.89 -11.52 -1.43
CA GLU A 29 27.15 -12.28 -1.54
C GLU A 29 27.00 -13.46 -2.52
N THR A 30 25.86 -14.16 -2.49
CA THR A 30 25.53 -15.23 -3.44
C THR A 30 25.53 -14.72 -4.89
N VAL A 31 24.89 -13.58 -5.15
CA VAL A 31 24.90 -12.96 -6.49
C VAL A 31 26.32 -12.55 -6.93
N ARG A 32 27.18 -12.10 -6.00
CA ARG A 32 28.57 -11.77 -6.33
C ARG A 32 29.39 -13.00 -6.73
N LEU A 33 29.11 -14.17 -6.16
CA LEU A 33 29.84 -15.40 -6.44
C LEU A 33 29.37 -16.08 -7.73
N PHE A 34 28.07 -16.11 -7.98
CA PHE A 34 27.49 -16.85 -9.12
C PHE A 34 27.16 -15.97 -10.34
N GLY A 35 27.00 -14.65 -10.15
CA GLY A 35 26.59 -13.72 -11.20
C GLY A 35 25.18 -13.99 -11.75
N TYR A 36 24.80 -13.25 -12.80
CA TYR A 36 23.49 -13.39 -13.47
C TYR A 36 23.52 -14.25 -14.75
N LYS A 37 24.69 -14.78 -15.13
CA LYS A 37 24.90 -15.50 -16.39
C LYS A 37 24.23 -16.87 -16.40
N ASP A 38 24.37 -17.64 -15.31
CA ASP A 38 23.71 -18.94 -15.15
C ASP A 38 22.48 -18.82 -14.26
N ARG A 39 21.30 -18.68 -14.90
CA ARG A 39 20.01 -18.53 -14.21
C ARG A 39 19.61 -19.76 -13.41
N GLY A 40 19.96 -20.96 -13.88
CA GLY A 40 19.61 -22.20 -13.20
C GLY A 40 20.37 -22.31 -11.88
N LEU A 41 21.67 -22.04 -11.94
CA LEU A 41 22.53 -22.05 -10.76
C LEU A 41 22.18 -20.92 -9.79
N LEU A 42 21.91 -19.71 -10.29
CA LEU A 42 21.50 -18.57 -9.47
C LEU A 42 20.17 -18.81 -8.75
N LYS A 43 19.19 -19.42 -9.44
CA LYS A 43 17.89 -19.79 -8.84
C LYS A 43 18.07 -20.72 -7.66
N VAL A 44 18.85 -21.79 -7.84
CA VAL A 44 19.10 -22.77 -6.80
C VAL A 44 19.86 -22.15 -5.63
N ALA A 45 20.91 -21.37 -5.91
CA ALA A 45 21.72 -20.74 -4.87
C ALA A 45 20.93 -19.74 -4.03
N LEU A 46 20.13 -18.87 -4.66
CA LEU A 46 19.29 -17.90 -3.95
C LEU A 46 18.13 -18.58 -3.19
N ALA A 47 17.54 -19.65 -3.76
CA ALA A 47 16.50 -20.41 -3.06
C ALA A 47 17.03 -20.99 -1.74
N GLN A 48 18.27 -21.51 -1.71
CA GLN A 48 18.88 -22.04 -0.49
C GLN A 48 19.11 -20.99 0.60
N VAL A 49 19.35 -19.74 0.20
CA VAL A 49 19.59 -18.64 1.14
C VAL A 49 18.28 -18.00 1.62
N MET A 50 17.26 -17.95 0.77
CA MET A 50 16.08 -17.11 0.97
C MET A 50 14.79 -17.88 1.28
N ALA A 51 14.74 -19.19 1.04
CA ALA A 51 13.59 -20.04 1.35
C ALA A 51 13.97 -21.16 2.33
N LYS A 52 13.14 -21.38 3.35
CA LYS A 52 13.40 -22.34 4.45
C LYS A 52 12.38 -23.47 4.50
N THR A 53 11.19 -23.24 3.93
CA THR A 53 10.10 -24.21 3.90
C THR A 53 9.76 -24.61 2.46
N ILE A 54 9.11 -25.76 2.30
CA ILE A 54 8.69 -26.25 0.98
C ILE A 54 7.75 -25.25 0.29
N GLU A 55 6.84 -24.62 1.04
CA GLU A 55 5.92 -23.59 0.54
C GLU A 55 6.65 -22.30 0.14
N GLU A 56 7.68 -21.90 0.88
CA GLU A 56 8.54 -20.76 0.51
C GLU A 56 9.36 -21.06 -0.74
N HIS A 57 9.84 -22.30 -0.92
CA HIS A 57 10.56 -22.71 -2.12
C HIS A 57 9.65 -22.66 -3.36
N GLU A 58 8.40 -23.13 -3.25
CA GLU A 58 7.43 -23.07 -4.35
C GLU A 58 7.07 -21.62 -4.73
N ASN A 59 6.94 -20.74 -3.74
CA ASN A 59 6.67 -19.32 -3.98
C ASN A 59 7.92 -18.59 -4.51
N PHE A 60 9.10 -18.90 -3.98
CA PHE A 60 10.38 -18.38 -4.46
C PHE A 60 10.59 -18.76 -5.92
N ASP A 61 10.40 -20.03 -6.29
CA ASP A 61 10.64 -20.51 -7.66
C ASP A 61 9.74 -19.78 -8.66
N ARG A 62 8.47 -19.59 -8.30
CA ARG A 62 7.50 -18.84 -9.11
C ARG A 62 7.90 -17.38 -9.26
N CYS A 63 8.28 -16.73 -8.16
CA CYS A 63 8.74 -15.34 -8.17
C CYS A 63 10.04 -15.17 -8.95
N PHE A 64 10.98 -16.11 -8.84
CA PHE A 64 12.25 -16.07 -9.56
C PHE A 64 12.02 -16.21 -11.06
N ASP A 65 11.19 -17.19 -11.47
CA ASP A 65 10.87 -17.37 -12.88
C ASP A 65 10.14 -16.15 -13.44
N GLU A 66 9.22 -15.54 -12.69
CA GLU A 66 8.48 -14.35 -13.11
C GLU A 66 9.36 -13.08 -13.10
N PHE A 67 10.24 -12.88 -12.12
CA PHE A 67 11.08 -11.70 -12.04
C PHE A 67 12.18 -11.70 -13.11
N PHE A 68 12.87 -12.84 -13.25
CA PHE A 68 14.00 -12.95 -14.16
C PHE A 68 13.58 -13.31 -15.59
N SER A 69 12.38 -13.84 -15.85
CA SER A 69 11.90 -14.00 -17.24
C SER A 69 11.67 -12.68 -17.97
N TYR A 70 11.46 -11.57 -17.24
CA TYR A 70 11.17 -10.26 -17.83
C TYR A 70 12.30 -9.23 -17.69
N ASN A 71 13.32 -9.48 -16.88
CA ASN A 71 14.50 -8.62 -16.70
C ASN A 71 15.80 -9.36 -17.06
N ILE A 72 16.14 -9.46 -18.35
CA ILE A 72 17.54 -9.54 -18.80
C ILE A 72 17.67 -8.76 -20.12
N ASP A 73 18.33 -7.60 -20.07
CA ASP A 73 19.27 -7.18 -21.10
C ASP A 73 20.67 -7.58 -20.55
N PRO A 74 21.49 -8.38 -21.24
CA PRO A 74 22.71 -8.98 -20.66
C PRO A 74 23.83 -7.99 -20.30
N ASP A 75 23.67 -6.69 -20.52
CA ASP A 75 24.81 -5.76 -20.61
C ASP A 75 24.93 -4.71 -19.48
N LEU A 76 24.30 -4.94 -18.34
CA LEU A 76 24.50 -4.11 -17.15
C LEU A 76 25.26 -4.88 -16.06
N ALA A 77 26.55 -5.14 -16.32
CA ALA A 77 27.53 -5.42 -15.28
C ALA A 77 28.38 -4.15 -15.02
N PRO A 78 28.57 -3.71 -13.76
CA PRO A 78 29.52 -2.65 -13.47
C PRO A 78 30.94 -3.26 -13.44
N GLY A 79 31.71 -2.99 -14.48
CA GLY A 79 33.18 -3.02 -14.46
C GLY A 79 33.85 -4.40 -14.63
N ALA A 80 34.11 -4.78 -15.88
CA ALA A 80 35.30 -5.52 -16.26
C ALA A 80 35.67 -5.13 -17.70
N GLN A 81 36.90 -4.67 -17.87
CA GLN A 81 37.48 -4.31 -19.15
C GLN A 81 37.55 -5.53 -20.08
N ALA A 82 37.52 -5.23 -21.37
CA ALA A 82 37.53 -6.15 -22.50
C ALA A 82 38.60 -7.24 -22.41
N GLU A 83 38.26 -8.44 -22.86
CA GLU A 83 39.13 -9.23 -23.75
C GLU A 83 38.29 -10.26 -24.54
N ASP A 84 38.64 -10.38 -25.82
CA ASP A 84 37.97 -11.08 -26.92
C ASP A 84 37.76 -12.59 -26.72
N THR A 85 36.65 -13.10 -27.28
CA THR A 85 36.58 -14.48 -27.78
C THR A 85 35.88 -14.53 -29.13
N ALA A 86 36.60 -14.98 -30.16
CA ALA A 86 36.01 -15.65 -31.32
C ALA A 86 36.95 -16.75 -31.82
N GLU A 87 36.43 -17.97 -31.84
CA GLU A 87 37.02 -19.21 -32.38
C GLU A 87 36.96 -19.23 -33.92
N ASP A 88 37.95 -19.86 -34.61
CA ASP A 88 37.80 -21.14 -35.36
C ASP A 88 39.10 -21.56 -36.14
N SER A 89 39.76 -22.64 -35.66
CA SER A 89 40.55 -23.78 -36.26
C SER A 89 41.59 -23.62 -37.44
N PRO A 90 42.45 -24.65 -37.74
CA PRO A 90 43.61 -25.31 -37.04
C PRO A 90 44.91 -25.37 -37.97
N PRO A 91 45.99 -26.19 -37.79
CA PRO A 91 46.67 -26.85 -36.63
C PRO A 91 48.18 -26.44 -36.42
N SER A 92 48.83 -27.05 -35.42
CA SER A 92 50.25 -27.07 -34.88
C SER A 92 51.46 -26.83 -35.83
N PRO A 93 52.76 -26.73 -35.39
CA PRO A 93 53.38 -26.94 -34.05
C PRO A 93 54.54 -25.96 -33.62
N GLU A 94 55.17 -26.27 -32.47
CA GLU A 94 56.56 -25.98 -32.02
C GLU A 94 56.90 -24.81 -31.05
N ASN A 95 57.29 -25.22 -29.83
CA ASN A 95 58.51 -24.94 -29.06
C ASN A 95 58.94 -23.51 -28.61
N GLY A 96 59.35 -23.43 -27.33
CA GLY A 96 60.36 -22.49 -26.79
C GLY A 96 59.80 -21.46 -25.79
N GLU A 97 59.85 -21.73 -24.48
CA GLU A 97 60.91 -21.29 -23.54
C GLU A 97 60.78 -19.84 -23.01
N THR A 98 60.27 -19.76 -21.77
CA THR A 98 60.75 -19.01 -20.57
C THR A 98 61.07 -17.48 -20.57
N PRO A 99 60.90 -16.83 -19.37
CA PRO A 99 60.80 -15.38 -19.16
C PRO A 99 62.17 -14.78 -18.69
N PRO A 100 62.32 -13.53 -18.20
CA PRO A 100 61.89 -13.16 -16.83
C PRO A 100 61.65 -11.64 -16.51
N GLU A 101 60.97 -11.45 -15.37
CA GLU A 101 61.21 -10.55 -14.20
C GLU A 101 61.73 -9.10 -14.28
N GLY A 102 61.18 -8.33 -13.32
CA GLY A 102 61.80 -7.17 -12.66
C GLY A 102 61.06 -5.86 -12.94
N SER A 103 60.75 -4.95 -12.03
CA SER A 103 60.93 -4.84 -10.57
C SER A 103 60.29 -3.50 -10.18
N ASP A 104 59.53 -3.49 -9.07
CA ASP A 104 59.10 -2.35 -8.25
C ASP A 104 60.25 -1.37 -7.87
N PRO A 105 60.07 -0.26 -7.10
CA PRO A 105 58.85 0.51 -6.72
C PRO A 105 59.04 2.06 -6.61
N ASN A 106 57.99 2.74 -6.15
CA ASN A 106 57.95 3.98 -5.33
C ASN A 106 58.32 5.35 -5.93
N ASN A 107 57.34 6.26 -5.97
CA ASN A 107 57.33 7.46 -5.10
C ASN A 107 55.99 8.23 -5.20
N ASP A 108 55.29 8.33 -4.07
CA ASP A 108 54.44 9.49 -3.70
C ASP A 108 55.36 10.64 -3.19
N PRO A 109 54.92 11.90 -2.93
CA PRO A 109 53.55 12.35 -2.65
C PRO A 109 53.18 13.77 -3.20
N ALA A 110 51.98 14.21 -2.80
CA ALA A 110 51.63 15.59 -2.40
C ALA A 110 50.89 16.51 -3.41
N SER A 111 49.57 16.51 -3.27
CA SER A 111 48.72 17.64 -2.88
C SER A 111 49.19 19.09 -3.17
N ALA A 112 48.48 19.79 -4.06
CA ALA A 112 48.12 21.20 -3.89
C ALA A 112 46.98 21.61 -4.85
N ASN A 113 45.83 22.02 -4.30
CA ASN A 113 44.89 22.94 -4.96
C ASN A 113 45.45 24.37 -4.81
N PRO A 114 45.20 25.29 -5.78
CA PRO A 114 44.10 26.23 -5.57
C PRO A 114 43.34 26.71 -6.83
N VAL A 115 42.02 26.82 -6.67
CA VAL A 115 41.15 27.99 -6.91
C VAL A 115 41.53 29.03 -7.99
N SER A 116 40.57 29.19 -8.92
CA SER A 116 40.08 30.43 -9.58
C SER A 116 40.98 31.23 -10.52
N GLY A 117 40.53 31.34 -11.77
CA GLY A 117 40.93 32.38 -12.72
C GLY A 117 40.01 32.37 -13.93
N GLY A 118 39.08 33.33 -13.99
CA GLY A 118 38.20 33.53 -15.13
C GLY A 118 38.97 34.02 -16.37
N GLY A 119 38.47 33.61 -17.54
CA GLY A 119 38.94 34.08 -18.83
C GLY A 119 37.92 33.71 -19.90
N GLU A 120 37.14 34.69 -20.33
CA GLU A 120 36.35 34.64 -21.57
C GLU A 120 37.29 34.42 -22.75
N GLY A 121 36.93 33.47 -23.62
CA GLY A 121 37.64 33.20 -24.87
C GLY A 121 36.79 32.29 -25.73
N GLY A 122 36.01 32.90 -26.64
CA GLY A 122 35.23 32.19 -27.63
C GLY A 122 36.11 31.39 -28.60
N GLY A 123 35.62 30.23 -28.99
CA GLY A 123 36.22 29.35 -29.99
C GLY A 123 35.42 28.07 -30.06
N GLY A 124 34.42 28.04 -30.95
CA GLY A 124 33.69 26.81 -31.23
C GLY A 124 34.60 25.74 -31.81
N LEU A 125 34.22 24.48 -31.60
CA LEU A 125 34.13 23.44 -32.63
C LEU A 125 33.60 22.15 -32.00
N SER A 126 32.52 21.66 -32.62
CA SER A 126 32.10 20.25 -32.78
C SER A 126 32.01 19.35 -31.54
N GLY A 127 30.76 19.15 -31.10
CA GLY A 127 30.37 17.87 -30.53
C GLY A 127 30.35 16.79 -31.61
N GLU A 128 30.92 15.64 -31.29
CA GLU A 128 30.70 14.41 -32.05
C GLU A 128 29.70 13.55 -31.29
N GLN A 129 28.49 13.54 -31.83
CA GLN A 129 27.42 12.61 -31.50
C GLN A 129 27.82 11.21 -31.95
N SER A 130 27.74 10.27 -31.01
CA SER A 130 27.65 8.84 -31.32
C SER A 130 26.36 8.59 -32.11
N GLN A 131 26.50 8.35 -33.41
CA GLN A 131 25.43 7.91 -34.30
C GLN A 131 25.07 6.44 -34.05
N GLY A 132 23.91 6.22 -33.44
CA GLY A 132 23.11 5.02 -33.61
C GLY A 132 21.78 5.44 -34.26
N ALA A 133 21.56 5.01 -35.51
CA ALA A 133 20.32 5.15 -36.31
C ALA A 133 19.38 6.31 -35.93
N SER A 134 19.52 7.47 -36.59
CA SER A 134 18.67 8.64 -36.37
C SER A 134 17.20 8.32 -36.65
N ALA A 135 16.44 8.03 -35.60
CA ALA A 135 15.05 8.45 -35.56
C ALA A 135 15.04 9.97 -35.78
N ALA A 136 14.19 10.47 -36.66
CA ALA A 136 14.06 11.92 -36.84
C ALA A 136 13.73 12.56 -35.48
N SER A 137 14.31 13.73 -35.17
CA SER A 137 13.97 14.44 -33.94
C SER A 137 12.45 14.73 -33.92
N LEU A 138 11.83 14.65 -32.73
CA LEU A 138 10.42 15.00 -32.54
C LEU A 138 10.08 16.38 -33.10
N LEU A 139 11.02 17.32 -33.06
CA LEU A 139 10.83 18.64 -33.67
C LEU A 139 10.54 18.51 -35.18
N VAL A 140 11.36 17.75 -35.89
CA VAL A 140 11.21 17.51 -37.33
C VAL A 140 9.89 16.80 -37.64
N MET A 141 9.50 15.83 -36.80
CA MET A 141 8.22 15.11 -36.95
C MET A 141 7.01 16.04 -36.78
N LEU A 142 7.05 16.96 -35.80
CA LEU A 142 6.00 17.94 -35.56
C LEU A 142 5.94 19.00 -36.67
N GLU A 143 7.08 19.41 -37.23
CA GLU A 143 7.14 20.36 -38.35
C GLU A 143 6.54 19.78 -39.64
N ARG A 144 6.88 18.52 -39.94
CA ARG A 144 6.33 17.78 -41.09
C ARG A 144 4.89 17.33 -40.88
N ASN A 145 4.40 17.36 -39.64
CA ASN A 145 3.06 16.94 -39.25
C ASN A 145 2.74 15.49 -39.69
N ASP A 146 3.74 14.61 -39.66
CA ASP A 146 3.58 13.20 -40.03
C ASP A 146 3.03 12.41 -38.83
N ARG A 147 1.74 12.11 -38.90
CA ARG A 147 1.02 11.37 -37.83
C ARG A 147 1.51 9.94 -37.66
N THR A 148 1.98 9.30 -38.73
CA THR A 148 2.44 7.91 -38.69
C THR A 148 3.76 7.84 -37.94
N GLU A 149 4.67 8.74 -38.28
CA GLU A 149 5.99 8.84 -37.64
C GLU A 149 5.86 9.21 -36.15
N LEU A 150 4.97 10.15 -35.81
CA LEU A 150 4.67 10.52 -34.42
C LEU A 150 4.08 9.36 -33.61
N THR A 151 3.19 8.55 -34.22
CA THR A 151 2.58 7.39 -33.54
C THR A 151 3.61 6.29 -33.27
N LEU A 152 4.53 6.07 -34.22
CA LEU A 152 5.62 5.10 -34.07
C LEU A 152 6.60 5.55 -32.97
N ALA A 153 7.01 6.81 -32.99
CA ALA A 153 7.88 7.40 -31.97
C ALA A 153 7.23 7.36 -30.57
N MET A 154 5.93 7.68 -30.47
CA MET A 154 5.16 7.57 -29.24
C MET A 154 5.16 6.13 -28.69
N THR A 155 4.93 5.15 -29.55
CA THR A 155 4.87 3.73 -29.14
C THR A 155 6.25 3.24 -28.69
N ALA A 156 7.32 3.65 -29.37
CA ALA A 156 8.69 3.35 -28.99
C ALA A 156 9.04 3.95 -27.61
N ALA A 157 8.73 5.23 -27.39
CA ALA A 157 8.95 5.91 -26.11
C ALA A 157 8.11 5.31 -24.97
N ALA A 158 6.87 4.92 -25.24
CA ALA A 158 6.03 4.21 -24.28
C ALA A 158 6.64 2.86 -23.85
N ASN A 159 7.24 2.11 -24.78
CA ASN A 159 7.95 0.87 -24.46
C ASN A 159 9.24 1.15 -23.67
N ALA A 160 10.04 2.15 -24.06
CA ALA A 160 11.28 2.51 -23.37
C ALA A 160 11.04 2.92 -21.90
N VAL A 161 9.93 3.61 -21.63
CA VAL A 161 9.53 4.02 -20.27
C VAL A 161 8.83 2.88 -19.51
N ASN A 162 8.66 1.71 -20.12
CA ASN A 162 7.93 0.56 -19.57
C ASN A 162 6.48 0.89 -19.19
N LEU A 163 5.74 1.58 -20.07
CA LEU A 163 4.33 1.93 -19.85
C LEU A 163 3.44 0.72 -19.54
N ARG A 164 3.85 -0.49 -19.96
CA ARG A 164 3.15 -1.74 -19.64
C ARG A 164 3.02 -2.01 -18.14
N ASN A 165 3.90 -1.44 -17.32
CA ASN A 165 3.92 -1.58 -15.86
C ASN A 165 3.10 -0.49 -15.15
N ILE A 166 2.34 0.32 -15.88
CA ILE A 166 1.49 1.32 -15.24
C ILE A 166 0.33 0.65 -14.50
N VAL A 167 0.17 0.97 -13.22
CA VAL A 167 -0.88 0.35 -12.40
C VAL A 167 -1.73 1.36 -11.64
N LEU A 168 -1.14 2.50 -11.26
CA LEU A 168 -1.85 3.52 -10.48
C LEU A 168 -2.26 4.68 -11.38
N MET A 169 -3.49 5.15 -11.19
CA MET A 169 -3.99 6.33 -11.89
C MET A 169 -3.20 7.61 -11.51
N THR A 170 -2.63 7.67 -10.31
CA THR A 170 -1.73 8.76 -9.89
C THR A 170 -0.42 8.79 -10.68
N GLN A 171 -0.01 7.67 -11.28
CA GLN A 171 1.18 7.60 -12.14
C GLN A 171 0.90 8.10 -13.56
N ARG A 172 -0.37 8.37 -13.92
CA ARG A 172 -0.76 8.87 -15.24
C ARG A 172 0.07 10.08 -15.67
N GLY A 173 0.11 11.12 -14.85
CA GLY A 173 0.88 12.33 -15.15
C GLY A 173 2.39 12.08 -15.25
N LEU A 174 2.92 11.17 -14.43
CA LEU A 174 4.34 10.79 -14.44
C LEU A 174 4.71 10.06 -15.74
N PHE A 175 3.92 9.08 -16.16
CA PHE A 175 4.18 8.33 -17.40
C PHE A 175 3.95 9.19 -18.65
N THR A 176 2.90 10.03 -18.67
CA THR A 176 2.72 11.00 -19.75
C THR A 176 3.94 11.90 -19.90
N ARG A 177 4.45 12.45 -18.79
CA ARG A 177 5.65 13.30 -18.82
C ARG A 177 6.89 12.55 -19.29
N ARG A 178 7.18 11.36 -18.75
CA ARG A 178 8.34 10.55 -19.13
C ARG A 178 8.33 10.14 -20.60
N ILE A 179 7.17 9.79 -21.14
CA ILE A 179 7.03 9.46 -22.56
C ILE A 179 7.37 10.69 -23.40
N MET A 180 6.82 11.86 -23.07
CA MET A 180 7.11 13.11 -23.80
C MET A 180 8.59 13.51 -23.68
N GLU A 181 9.20 13.39 -22.51
CA GLU A 181 10.64 13.63 -22.30
C GLU A 181 11.48 12.66 -23.15
N SER A 182 11.13 11.37 -23.16
CA SER A 182 11.80 10.35 -23.98
C SER A 182 11.64 10.59 -25.48
N MET A 183 10.57 11.27 -25.91
CA MET A 183 10.38 11.66 -27.31
C MET A 183 11.18 12.91 -27.70
N GLY A 184 11.70 13.69 -26.73
CA GLY A 184 12.45 14.92 -27.03
C GLY A 184 11.68 16.22 -26.80
N LEU A 185 10.74 16.24 -25.85
CA LEU A 185 9.95 17.43 -25.47
C LEU A 185 10.81 18.69 -25.22
N GLU A 186 12.01 18.53 -24.65
CA GLU A 186 12.89 19.67 -24.36
C GLU A 186 13.35 20.42 -25.61
N GLU A 187 13.60 19.70 -26.71
CA GLU A 187 14.04 20.31 -27.97
C GLU A 187 12.93 21.16 -28.59
N VAL A 188 11.70 20.65 -28.58
CA VAL A 188 10.51 21.36 -29.08
C VAL A 188 10.24 22.61 -28.25
N ASN A 189 10.32 22.52 -26.92
CA ASN A 189 10.12 23.68 -26.04
C ASN A 189 11.17 24.77 -26.26
N ARG A 190 12.43 24.41 -26.51
CA ARG A 190 13.48 25.38 -26.85
C ARG A 190 13.20 26.09 -28.17
N GLU A 191 12.69 25.38 -29.17
CA GLU A 191 12.35 25.95 -30.47
C GLU A 191 11.15 26.90 -30.38
N ILE A 192 10.08 26.52 -29.66
CA ILE A 192 8.93 27.41 -29.41
C ILE A 192 9.38 28.71 -28.72
N PHE A 193 10.27 28.61 -27.73
CA PHE A 193 10.81 29.78 -27.04
C PHE A 193 11.65 30.66 -27.98
N ARG A 194 12.46 30.06 -28.87
CA ARG A 194 13.27 30.80 -29.85
C ARG A 194 12.39 31.59 -30.82
N ARG A 195 11.37 30.97 -31.41
CA ARG A 195 10.45 31.63 -32.36
C ARG A 195 9.71 32.81 -31.76
N ARG A 196 9.24 32.67 -30.51
CA ARG A 196 8.64 33.77 -29.76
C ARG A 196 9.59 34.93 -29.53
N LYS A 197 10.89 34.64 -29.28
CA LYS A 197 11.92 35.66 -29.12
C LYS A 197 12.27 36.37 -30.43
N GLU A 198 12.18 35.66 -31.55
CA GLU A 198 12.47 36.17 -32.90
C GLU A 198 11.27 36.88 -33.55
N GLY A 199 10.10 36.88 -32.91
CA GLY A 199 8.88 37.55 -33.38
C GLY A 199 8.01 36.71 -34.32
N ASP A 200 8.30 35.42 -34.46
CA ASP A 200 7.47 34.45 -35.20
C ASP A 200 6.42 33.84 -34.27
N GLU A 201 5.38 34.62 -33.94
CA GLU A 201 4.28 34.17 -33.07
C GLU A 201 3.45 33.08 -33.74
N ASP A 202 3.16 33.21 -35.04
CA ASP A 202 2.37 32.24 -35.81
C ASP A 202 3.04 30.87 -35.88
N GLY A 203 4.36 30.82 -36.14
CA GLY A 203 5.13 29.59 -36.17
C GLY A 203 5.30 28.95 -34.79
N ALA A 204 5.41 29.75 -33.73
CA ALA A 204 5.47 29.26 -32.35
C ALA A 204 4.14 28.65 -31.89
N ASP A 205 3.02 29.31 -32.17
CA ASP A 205 1.69 28.86 -31.77
C ASP A 205 1.24 27.65 -32.60
N GLY A 206 1.60 27.60 -33.89
CA GLY A 206 1.40 26.43 -34.73
C GLY A 206 2.15 25.19 -34.23
N LEU A 207 3.38 25.34 -33.74
CA LEU A 207 4.16 24.25 -33.17
C LEU A 207 3.64 23.84 -31.78
N ALA A 208 3.25 24.81 -30.94
CA ALA A 208 2.65 24.56 -29.63
C ALA A 208 1.31 23.78 -29.74
N GLY A 209 0.46 24.13 -30.70
CA GLY A 209 -0.80 23.42 -30.93
C GLY A 209 -0.60 21.97 -31.39
N ARG A 210 0.40 21.69 -32.23
CA ARG A 210 0.74 20.31 -32.62
C ARG A 210 1.30 19.50 -31.45
N LEU A 211 2.08 20.14 -30.57
CA LEU A 211 2.58 19.53 -29.34
C LEU A 211 1.45 19.19 -28.38
N GLU A 212 0.43 20.05 -28.25
CA GLU A 212 -0.76 19.79 -27.42
C GLU A 212 -1.56 18.56 -27.91
N ILE A 213 -1.76 18.44 -29.23
CA ILE A 213 -2.41 17.27 -29.84
C ILE A 213 -1.62 15.99 -29.54
N LEU A 214 -0.28 16.05 -29.56
CA LEU A 214 0.56 14.92 -29.20
C LEU A 214 0.44 14.57 -27.71
N PHE A 215 0.42 15.57 -26.82
CA PHE A 215 0.20 15.37 -25.39
C PHE A 215 -1.10 14.61 -25.10
N ASP A 216 -2.19 14.99 -25.76
CA ASP A 216 -3.47 14.29 -25.63
C ASP A 216 -3.42 12.87 -26.19
N SER A 217 -2.72 12.66 -27.31
CA SER A 217 -2.52 11.31 -27.87
C SER A 217 -1.74 10.39 -26.93
N VAL A 218 -0.69 10.89 -26.27
CA VAL A 218 0.08 10.15 -25.26
C VAL A 218 -0.76 9.85 -24.03
N ARG A 219 -1.56 10.82 -23.58
CA ARG A 219 -2.50 10.64 -22.47
C ARG A 219 -3.53 9.55 -22.76
N ASP A 220 -4.10 9.51 -23.96
CA ASP A 220 -5.04 8.48 -24.39
C ASP A 220 -4.42 7.09 -24.47
N LEU A 221 -3.14 7.01 -24.87
CA LEU A 221 -2.38 5.76 -24.86
C LEU A 221 -2.19 5.24 -23.43
N VAL A 222 -1.79 6.12 -22.51
CA VAL A 222 -1.62 5.82 -21.08
C VAL A 222 -2.95 5.36 -20.47
N ASP A 223 -4.05 6.05 -20.77
CA ASP A 223 -5.39 5.73 -20.26
C ASP A 223 -5.89 4.38 -20.80
N ARG A 224 -5.62 4.06 -22.07
CA ARG A 224 -5.90 2.73 -22.66
C ARG A 224 -5.08 1.62 -22.00
N GLN A 225 -3.80 1.85 -21.72
CA GLN A 225 -2.95 0.85 -21.05
C GLN A 225 -3.36 0.64 -19.58
N LEU A 226 -3.75 1.70 -18.88
CA LEU A 226 -4.35 1.63 -17.54
C LEU A 226 -5.63 0.79 -17.55
N ALA A 227 -6.51 1.02 -18.53
CA ALA A 227 -7.75 0.26 -18.68
C ALA A 227 -7.48 -1.23 -18.96
N PHE A 228 -6.49 -1.54 -19.81
CA PHE A 228 -6.10 -2.91 -20.15
C PHE A 228 -5.52 -3.68 -18.96
N THR A 229 -4.63 -3.05 -18.18
CA THR A 229 -4.05 -3.63 -16.96
C THR A 229 -5.10 -3.85 -15.86
N SER A 230 -6.21 -3.10 -15.90
CA SER A 230 -7.32 -3.15 -14.94
C SER A 230 -8.27 -4.35 -15.10
N SER A 231 -8.17 -5.16 -16.16
CA SER A 231 -9.26 -6.09 -16.54
C SER A 231 -9.11 -7.57 -16.08
N GLY A 232 -7.94 -8.02 -15.62
CA GLY A 232 -7.74 -9.44 -15.22
C GLY A 232 -6.96 -9.65 -13.93
N LYS A 233 -5.76 -9.05 -13.80
CA LYS A 233 -4.88 -9.13 -12.62
C LYS A 233 -5.29 -8.18 -11.48
N ALA A 234 -6.27 -7.31 -11.73
CA ALA A 234 -6.61 -6.18 -10.88
C ALA A 234 -7.48 -6.53 -9.66
N LYS A 235 -8.21 -7.66 -9.60
CA LYS A 235 -9.13 -7.88 -8.47
C LYS A 235 -8.42 -8.27 -7.17
N GLN A 236 -7.31 -8.99 -7.23
CA GLN A 236 -6.49 -9.31 -6.04
C GLN A 236 -5.52 -8.16 -5.74
N PHE A 237 -4.87 -7.61 -6.77
CA PHE A 237 -3.96 -6.47 -6.61
C PHE A 237 -4.67 -5.17 -6.13
N ARG A 238 -5.88 -4.86 -6.62
CA ARG A 238 -6.73 -3.78 -6.08
C ARG A 238 -7.21 -4.10 -4.66
N GLN A 239 -7.33 -5.38 -4.29
CA GLN A 239 -7.63 -5.81 -2.91
C GLN A 239 -6.47 -5.44 -2.00
N ASP A 240 -5.24 -5.74 -2.42
CA ASP A 240 -4.03 -5.52 -1.62
C ASP A 240 -3.58 -4.05 -1.60
N ILE A 241 -3.87 -3.31 -2.67
CA ILE A 241 -3.70 -1.86 -2.71
C ILE A 241 -4.77 -1.14 -1.91
N LEU A 242 -6.07 -1.42 -2.08
CA LEU A 242 -7.12 -0.77 -1.26
C LEU A 242 -6.99 -1.11 0.23
N LYS A 243 -6.41 -2.28 0.56
CA LYS A 243 -6.00 -2.64 1.93
C LYS A 243 -4.99 -1.66 2.53
N ASN A 244 -4.10 -1.08 1.71
CA ASN A 244 -2.98 -0.23 2.13
C ASN A 244 -3.14 1.26 1.75
N VAL A 245 -4.06 1.60 0.83
CA VAL A 245 -4.36 2.97 0.42
C VAL A 245 -5.08 3.71 1.56
N ARG A 246 -4.77 5.01 1.66
CA ARG A 246 -5.39 5.90 2.66
C ARG A 246 -6.87 6.04 2.35
N LEU A 247 -7.70 5.87 3.38
CA LEU A 247 -9.15 5.92 3.25
C LEU A 247 -9.68 7.26 2.70
N SER A 248 -8.93 8.34 2.87
CA SER A 248 -9.27 9.67 2.33
C SER A 248 -9.13 9.79 0.81
N ALA A 249 -8.48 8.82 0.15
CA ALA A 249 -8.23 8.83 -1.29
C ALA A 249 -9.11 7.84 -2.07
N VAL A 250 -10.09 7.22 -1.41
CA VAL A 250 -10.93 6.18 -2.03
C VAL A 250 -12.19 6.81 -2.63
N GLU A 251 -12.36 6.66 -3.95
CA GLU A 251 -13.47 7.26 -4.71
C GLU A 251 -14.77 6.43 -4.61
N HIS A 252 -15.91 7.06 -4.96
CA HIS A 252 -17.25 6.45 -4.94
C HIS A 252 -17.36 5.14 -5.74
N ARG A 253 -16.50 4.94 -6.76
CA ARG A 253 -16.50 3.73 -7.60
C ARG A 253 -15.96 2.48 -6.88
N ASP A 254 -15.11 2.65 -5.87
CA ASP A 254 -14.56 1.54 -5.08
C ASP A 254 -15.46 1.13 -3.90
N PHE A 255 -16.55 1.86 -3.68
CA PHE A 255 -17.46 1.68 -2.55
C PHE A 255 -18.10 0.28 -2.50
N LYS A 256 -18.61 -0.20 -3.64
CA LYS A 256 -19.17 -1.57 -3.76
C LYS A 256 -18.14 -2.63 -3.39
N TYR A 257 -16.89 -2.40 -3.77
CA TYR A 257 -15.80 -3.32 -3.49
C TYR A 257 -15.37 -3.31 -2.02
N MET A 258 -15.26 -2.11 -1.42
CA MET A 258 -15.01 -1.96 0.01
C MET A 258 -16.09 -2.66 0.83
N ARG A 259 -17.36 -2.47 0.47
CA ARG A 259 -18.48 -3.15 1.11
C ARG A 259 -18.31 -4.66 1.06
N ASP A 260 -18.00 -5.22 -0.11
CA ASP A 260 -17.82 -6.66 -0.27
C ASP A 260 -16.58 -7.18 0.49
N LEU A 261 -15.54 -6.35 0.66
CA LEU A 261 -14.39 -6.69 1.50
C LEU A 261 -14.77 -6.70 2.98
N VAL A 262 -15.33 -5.61 3.49
CA VAL A 262 -15.71 -5.45 4.90
C VAL A 262 -16.76 -6.49 5.30
N ARG A 263 -17.74 -6.77 4.43
CA ARG A 263 -18.72 -7.84 4.65
C ARG A 263 -18.08 -9.22 4.71
N ARG A 264 -17.14 -9.54 3.80
CA ARG A 264 -16.39 -10.81 3.85
C ARG A 264 -15.56 -10.92 5.12
N MET A 265 -14.93 -9.83 5.55
CA MET A 265 -14.18 -9.79 6.79
C MET A 265 -15.11 -10.05 7.97
N ALA A 266 -16.18 -9.27 8.11
CA ALA A 266 -17.16 -9.41 9.18
C ALA A 266 -17.80 -10.81 9.20
N LYS A 267 -18.06 -11.42 8.05
CA LYS A 267 -18.58 -12.80 7.97
C LYS A 267 -17.56 -13.84 8.48
N ARG A 268 -16.29 -13.78 8.02
CA ARG A 268 -15.20 -14.63 8.54
C ARG A 268 -15.05 -14.49 10.06
N LEU A 269 -15.28 -13.29 10.56
CA LEU A 269 -15.23 -12.88 11.95
C LEU A 269 -16.36 -13.51 12.80
N THR A 270 -17.60 -13.54 12.30
CA THR A 270 -18.71 -14.28 12.96
C THR A 270 -18.48 -15.79 12.94
N ASP A 271 -17.97 -16.34 11.84
CA ASP A 271 -17.71 -17.78 11.70
C ASP A 271 -16.65 -18.27 12.69
N LEU A 272 -15.56 -17.51 12.90
CA LEU A 272 -14.51 -17.82 13.88
C LEU A 272 -15.05 -17.84 15.32
N ASN A 273 -15.87 -16.87 15.69
CA ASN A 273 -16.42 -16.76 17.05
C ASN A 273 -17.56 -17.77 17.30
N SER A 274 -18.29 -18.16 16.26
CA SER A 274 -19.37 -19.16 16.33
C SER A 274 -18.86 -20.56 16.71
N ARG A 275 -17.60 -20.88 16.37
CA ARG A 275 -16.98 -22.19 16.63
C ARG A 275 -16.50 -22.35 18.08
N VAL A 276 -16.21 -21.27 18.78
CA VAL A 276 -15.75 -21.29 20.19
C VAL A 276 -16.95 -21.25 21.16
N ARG A 277 -17.97 -22.08 20.92
CA ARG A 277 -19.21 -22.06 21.73
C ARG A 277 -19.09 -22.71 23.10
N LYS A 278 -18.09 -23.57 23.30
CA LYS A 278 -17.88 -24.31 24.56
C LYS A 278 -16.39 -24.54 24.77
N VAL A 279 -15.71 -23.58 25.41
CA VAL A 279 -14.41 -23.90 25.99
C VAL A 279 -14.72 -24.85 27.15
N LYS A 280 -14.42 -26.14 26.97
CA LYS A 280 -14.39 -27.07 28.11
C LYS A 280 -13.31 -26.54 29.03
N ASN A 281 -13.66 -26.10 30.24
CA ASN A 281 -12.65 -25.93 31.28
C ASN A 281 -12.14 -27.32 31.63
N ARG A 282 -11.12 -27.81 30.90
CA ARG A 282 -10.37 -28.99 31.32
C ARG A 282 -9.71 -28.58 32.65
N GLY A 283 -10.21 -29.14 33.74
CA GLY A 283 -9.75 -28.82 35.10
C GLY A 283 -10.87 -28.69 36.14
N HIS A 284 -12.09 -28.30 35.76
CA HIS A 284 -13.20 -28.21 36.71
C HIS A 284 -14.37 -29.11 36.31
N LEU A 285 -14.54 -30.21 37.03
CA LEU A 285 -15.66 -31.13 36.86
C LEU A 285 -16.97 -30.45 37.30
N ASP A 286 -18.01 -30.56 36.48
CA ASP A 286 -19.37 -30.26 36.91
C ASP A 286 -19.87 -31.45 37.73
N ILE A 287 -19.62 -31.40 39.04
CA ILE A 287 -19.92 -32.50 39.97
C ILE A 287 -21.41 -32.88 39.91
N ARG A 288 -22.31 -31.89 39.86
CA ARG A 288 -23.76 -32.14 39.88
C ARG A 288 -24.20 -32.87 38.62
N LYS A 289 -23.76 -32.40 37.45
CA LYS A 289 -24.11 -33.01 36.16
C LYS A 289 -23.43 -34.37 35.98
N THR A 290 -22.18 -34.49 36.41
CA THR A 290 -21.42 -35.73 36.36
C THR A 290 -22.03 -36.80 37.25
N MET A 291 -22.33 -36.52 38.52
CA MET A 291 -22.98 -37.47 39.43
C MET A 291 -24.35 -37.90 38.90
N ARG A 292 -25.18 -36.95 38.45
CA ARG A 292 -26.53 -37.24 37.93
C ARG A 292 -26.51 -38.17 36.72
N ARG A 293 -25.47 -38.07 35.87
CA ARG A 293 -25.35 -38.89 34.67
C ARG A 293 -24.79 -40.29 34.96
N ASN A 294 -24.03 -40.43 36.05
CA ASN A 294 -23.46 -41.69 36.49
C ASN A 294 -24.28 -42.39 37.59
N VAL A 295 -25.52 -41.96 37.85
CA VAL A 295 -26.43 -42.66 38.78
C VAL A 295 -26.68 -44.11 38.33
N ALA A 296 -26.74 -44.35 37.01
CA ALA A 296 -26.91 -45.70 36.45
C ALA A 296 -25.68 -46.61 36.64
N TYR A 297 -24.53 -46.04 37.01
CA TYR A 297 -23.27 -46.77 37.22
C TYR A 297 -22.90 -46.85 38.70
N ASP A 298 -23.88 -46.87 39.59
CA ASP A 298 -23.68 -46.87 41.06
C ASP A 298 -22.73 -45.75 41.56
N GLY A 299 -22.75 -44.60 40.87
CA GLY A 299 -21.92 -43.45 41.23
C GLY A 299 -20.46 -43.54 40.76
N ILE A 300 -20.08 -44.57 40.01
CA ILE A 300 -18.75 -44.68 39.38
C ILE A 300 -18.68 -43.73 38.18
N LEU A 301 -17.65 -42.88 38.13
CA LEU A 301 -17.53 -41.76 37.21
C LEU A 301 -17.02 -42.12 35.80
N PHE A 302 -17.79 -42.91 35.04
CA PHE A 302 -17.46 -43.24 33.65
C PHE A 302 -17.72 -42.06 32.69
N GLU A 303 -18.85 -41.36 32.85
CA GLU A 303 -19.22 -40.20 32.04
C GLU A 303 -18.87 -38.88 32.74
N THR A 304 -17.65 -38.37 32.53
CA THR A 304 -17.23 -37.10 33.14
C THR A 304 -17.69 -35.87 32.34
N HIS A 305 -18.36 -34.94 33.04
CA HIS A 305 -18.78 -33.66 32.46
C HIS A 305 -18.01 -32.50 33.08
N TRP A 306 -17.38 -31.70 32.22
CA TRP A 306 -16.63 -30.51 32.63
C TRP A 306 -17.55 -29.28 32.70
N LYS A 307 -17.31 -28.39 33.66
CA LYS A 307 -17.98 -27.08 33.71
C LYS A 307 -17.75 -26.35 32.38
N GLN A 308 -18.82 -25.85 31.79
CA GLN A 308 -18.80 -25.08 30.55
C GLN A 308 -19.11 -23.63 30.88
N LYS A 309 -18.22 -22.71 30.53
CA LYS A 309 -18.54 -21.28 30.54
C LYS A 309 -19.17 -20.95 29.20
N HIS A 310 -20.43 -20.52 29.21
CA HIS A 310 -21.08 -20.00 28.01
C HIS A 310 -20.40 -18.67 27.63
N LYS A 311 -19.97 -18.53 26.37
CA LYS A 311 -19.51 -17.23 25.87
C LYS A 311 -20.75 -16.41 25.49
N ASP A 312 -20.96 -15.32 26.21
CA ASP A 312 -22.07 -14.40 25.92
C ASP A 312 -21.81 -13.67 24.60
N ARG A 313 -22.89 -13.36 23.86
CA ARG A 313 -22.78 -12.61 22.61
C ARG A 313 -22.33 -11.17 22.93
N PRO A 314 -21.35 -10.61 22.22
CA PRO A 314 -20.89 -9.25 22.48
C PRO A 314 -22.01 -8.24 22.17
N LYS A 315 -22.29 -7.34 23.12
CA LYS A 315 -23.12 -6.14 22.91
C LYS A 315 -22.18 -5.04 22.43
N VAL A 316 -22.44 -4.46 21.25
CA VAL A 316 -21.56 -3.44 20.67
C VAL A 316 -22.31 -2.13 20.55
N LEU A 317 -21.73 -1.06 21.10
CA LEU A 317 -22.17 0.31 20.87
C LEU A 317 -21.07 0.99 20.05
N ALA A 318 -21.40 1.50 18.88
CA ALA A 318 -20.40 2.08 17.99
C ALA A 318 -20.81 3.49 17.57
N ILE A 319 -19.92 4.45 17.84
CA ILE A 319 -20.11 5.88 17.65
C ILE A 319 -19.18 6.33 16.51
N CYS A 320 -19.73 7.02 15.52
CA CYS A 320 -19.01 7.51 14.35
C CYS A 320 -19.04 9.03 14.26
N ASP A 321 -17.86 9.62 14.14
CA ASP A 321 -17.67 11.03 13.83
C ASP A 321 -17.96 11.26 12.34
N VAL A 322 -18.84 12.22 12.05
CA VAL A 322 -19.20 12.69 10.71
C VAL A 322 -18.98 14.20 10.56
N SER A 323 -18.17 14.79 11.44
CA SER A 323 -17.81 16.19 11.42
C SER A 323 -16.94 16.58 10.20
N GLY A 324 -16.76 17.89 10.02
CA GLY A 324 -15.99 18.45 8.91
C GLY A 324 -14.54 17.96 8.85
N SER A 325 -13.89 17.72 9.99
CA SER A 325 -12.48 17.30 10.05
C SER A 325 -12.27 15.89 9.48
N VAL A 326 -13.27 15.03 9.61
CA VAL A 326 -13.27 13.66 9.08
C VAL A 326 -14.08 13.53 7.79
N ALA A 327 -14.54 14.62 7.16
CA ALA A 327 -15.44 14.58 6.01
C ALA A 327 -14.92 13.69 4.85
N SER A 328 -13.60 13.68 4.62
CA SER A 328 -12.97 12.83 3.59
C SER A 328 -13.02 11.32 3.89
N VAL A 329 -13.20 10.93 5.17
CA VAL A 329 -13.19 9.53 5.63
C VAL A 329 -14.54 9.11 6.25
N ALA A 330 -15.43 10.05 6.56
CA ALA A 330 -16.71 9.84 7.24
C ALA A 330 -17.59 8.80 6.53
N ARG A 331 -17.73 8.91 5.20
CA ARG A 331 -18.48 7.95 4.38
C ARG A 331 -17.97 6.52 4.56
N PHE A 332 -16.65 6.35 4.66
CA PHE A 332 -16.05 5.04 4.86
C PHE A 332 -16.26 4.53 6.28
N LEU A 333 -16.12 5.37 7.31
CA LEU A 333 -16.35 4.97 8.70
C LEU A 333 -17.81 4.52 8.90
N LEU A 334 -18.76 5.22 8.28
CA LEU A 334 -20.17 4.82 8.28
C LEU A 334 -20.42 3.51 7.51
N LEU A 335 -19.75 3.29 6.37
CA LEU A 335 -19.82 2.00 5.66
C LEU A 335 -19.30 0.84 6.52
N PHE A 336 -18.21 1.08 7.24
CA PHE A 336 -17.69 0.11 8.18
C PHE A 336 -18.70 -0.19 9.30
N LEU A 337 -19.29 0.86 9.89
CA LEU A 337 -20.31 0.72 10.93
C LEU A 337 -21.55 -0.02 10.43
N TYR A 338 -22.04 0.29 9.23
CA TYR A 338 -23.13 -0.43 8.56
C TYR A 338 -22.81 -1.91 8.41
N SER A 339 -21.60 -2.22 7.94
CA SER A 339 -21.16 -3.61 7.75
C SER A 339 -21.02 -4.37 9.09
N LEU A 340 -20.65 -3.69 10.18
CA LEU A 340 -20.67 -4.28 11.52
C LEU A 340 -22.11 -4.61 11.95
N ASN A 341 -23.06 -3.71 11.69
CA ASN A 341 -24.48 -3.89 12.00
C ASN A 341 -25.07 -5.11 11.26
N GLU A 342 -24.75 -5.30 9.98
CA GLU A 342 -25.20 -6.46 9.20
C GLU A 342 -24.77 -7.82 9.79
N VAL A 343 -23.63 -7.86 10.48
CA VAL A 343 -22.96 -9.13 10.80
C VAL A 343 -23.00 -9.47 12.29
N LEU A 344 -23.07 -8.47 13.16
CA LEU A 344 -23.16 -8.67 14.59
C LEU A 344 -24.62 -8.50 15.06
N PRO A 345 -25.19 -9.45 15.81
CA PRO A 345 -26.62 -9.50 16.10
C PRO A 345 -27.13 -8.47 17.13
N LYS A 346 -26.24 -7.65 17.72
CA LYS A 346 -26.56 -6.66 18.77
C LYS A 346 -25.63 -5.44 18.68
N VAL A 347 -25.68 -4.72 17.56
CA VAL A 347 -24.99 -3.44 17.39
C VAL A 347 -26.00 -2.32 17.52
N ARG A 348 -25.69 -1.29 18.30
CA ARG A 348 -26.32 0.02 18.19
C ARG A 348 -25.30 0.98 17.62
N SER A 349 -25.70 1.70 16.57
CA SER A 349 -24.85 2.56 15.76
C SER A 349 -25.28 4.01 15.95
N PHE A 350 -24.32 4.89 16.21
CA PHE A 350 -24.56 6.32 16.43
C PHE A 350 -23.65 7.14 15.51
N ALA A 351 -24.14 8.31 15.08
CA ALA A 351 -23.35 9.31 14.39
C ALA A 351 -23.42 10.65 15.13
N PHE A 352 -22.32 11.41 15.09
CA PHE A 352 -22.27 12.75 15.66
C PHE A 352 -21.38 13.68 14.84
N SER A 353 -21.64 14.97 14.97
CA SER A 353 -20.66 16.03 14.72
C SER A 353 -20.70 17.03 15.87
N GLY A 354 -21.89 17.55 16.20
CA GLY A 354 -22.15 18.36 17.39
C GLY A 354 -23.16 17.71 18.34
N ASP A 355 -24.28 17.21 17.80
CA ASP A 355 -25.25 16.41 18.53
C ASP A 355 -25.09 14.94 18.15
N LEU A 356 -25.30 14.02 19.09
CA LEU A 356 -25.29 12.58 18.84
C LEU A 356 -26.69 12.07 18.49
N GLY A 357 -26.80 11.24 17.46
CA GLY A 357 -28.02 10.52 17.15
C GLY A 357 -27.82 9.05 16.84
N GLU A 358 -28.81 8.24 17.18
CA GLU A 358 -28.84 6.83 16.82
C GLU A 358 -29.27 6.67 15.35
N ILE A 359 -28.51 5.85 14.61
CA ILE A 359 -28.71 5.53 13.18
C ILE A 359 -28.97 4.04 12.95
N THR A 360 -29.11 3.26 14.02
CA THR A 360 -29.34 1.80 13.96
C THR A 360 -30.56 1.47 13.09
N GLY A 361 -31.67 2.20 13.27
CA GLY A 361 -32.92 1.95 12.54
C GLY A 361 -32.84 2.24 11.04
N GLU A 362 -32.10 3.28 10.66
CA GLU A 362 -31.81 3.62 9.27
C GLU A 362 -30.94 2.53 8.62
N PHE A 363 -29.96 2.00 9.35
CA PHE A 363 -29.08 0.94 8.87
C PHE A 363 -29.80 -0.40 8.68
N ASP A 364 -30.83 -0.67 9.49
CA ASP A 364 -31.64 -1.89 9.36
C ASP A 364 -32.64 -1.83 8.19
N ARG A 365 -33.10 -0.64 7.81
CA ARG A 365 -34.16 -0.45 6.82
C ARG A 365 -33.66 -0.12 5.42
N LEU A 366 -32.56 0.62 5.32
CA LEU A 366 -32.06 1.19 4.07
C LEU A 366 -30.78 0.49 3.61
N GLY A 367 -30.55 0.53 2.30
CA GLY A 367 -29.26 0.12 1.73
C GLY A 367 -28.14 1.11 2.09
N PRO A 368 -26.86 0.71 2.02
CA PRO A 368 -25.74 1.58 2.39
C PRO A 368 -25.65 2.85 1.53
N GLU A 369 -26.04 2.76 0.25
CA GLU A 369 -26.05 3.91 -0.67
C GLU A 369 -27.06 5.00 -0.27
N GLU A 370 -28.09 4.66 0.51
CA GLU A 370 -29.10 5.61 0.99
C GLU A 370 -28.88 5.97 2.46
N ALA A 371 -28.59 4.96 3.30
CA ALA A 371 -28.40 5.12 4.73
C ALA A 371 -27.22 6.04 5.07
N ILE A 372 -26.12 5.95 4.31
CA ILE A 372 -24.89 6.69 4.61
C ILE A 372 -25.03 8.18 4.22
N PRO A 373 -25.47 8.55 3.00
CA PRO A 373 -25.80 9.94 2.72
C PRO A 373 -26.81 10.51 3.70
N LEU A 374 -27.86 9.77 4.06
CA LEU A 374 -28.86 10.22 5.03
C LEU A 374 -28.24 10.50 6.41
N ALA A 375 -27.36 9.63 6.90
CA ALA A 375 -26.67 9.85 8.17
C ALA A 375 -25.74 11.07 8.13
N ILE A 376 -25.04 11.29 7.01
CA ILE A 376 -24.18 12.47 6.81
C ILE A 376 -25.02 13.75 6.69
N ASP A 377 -26.14 13.71 5.99
CA ASP A 377 -27.03 14.87 5.83
C ASP A 377 -27.68 15.27 7.16
N LYS A 378 -28.10 14.28 7.95
CA LYS A 378 -28.76 14.48 9.24
C LYS A 378 -27.82 14.93 10.36
N TYR A 379 -26.59 14.39 10.40
CA TYR A 379 -25.66 14.57 11.53
C TYR A 379 -24.31 15.17 11.15
N GLY A 380 -24.03 15.40 9.87
CA GLY A 380 -22.72 15.88 9.40
C GLY A 380 -22.63 17.40 9.23
N GLY A 381 -21.42 17.86 8.89
CA GLY A 381 -21.17 19.23 8.44
C GLY A 381 -21.09 20.31 9.53
N ARG A 382 -21.27 19.96 10.81
CA ARG A 382 -21.07 20.90 11.94
C ARG A 382 -19.67 20.74 12.54
N SER A 383 -19.27 21.73 13.35
CA SER A 383 -18.04 21.66 14.14
C SER A 383 -18.07 20.45 15.07
N THR A 384 -16.92 19.82 15.25
CA THR A 384 -16.76 18.65 16.12
C THR A 384 -16.83 19.08 17.59
N ASP A 385 -17.74 18.46 18.35
CA ASP A 385 -17.82 18.60 19.81
C ASP A 385 -17.97 17.21 20.46
N TYR A 386 -16.83 16.63 20.86
CA TYR A 386 -16.79 15.34 21.55
C TYR A 386 -17.39 15.40 22.96
N GLY A 387 -17.35 16.56 23.62
CA GLY A 387 -17.88 16.71 24.97
C GLY A 387 -19.39 16.54 24.99
N ARG A 388 -20.06 17.30 24.13
CA ARG A 388 -21.51 17.20 23.94
C ARG A 388 -21.94 15.82 23.42
N ALA A 389 -21.20 15.26 22.48
CA ALA A 389 -21.48 13.91 21.99
C ALA A 389 -21.38 12.84 23.09
N LEU A 390 -20.46 12.97 24.04
CA LEU A 390 -20.34 12.07 25.19
C LEU A 390 -21.46 12.30 26.22
N GLU A 391 -21.90 13.53 26.42
CA GLU A 391 -23.07 13.86 27.25
C GLU A 391 -24.34 13.23 26.69
N ASP A 392 -24.64 13.45 25.40
CA ASP A 392 -25.77 12.85 24.71
C ASP A 392 -25.70 11.31 24.76
N PHE A 393 -24.50 10.75 24.57
CA PHE A 393 -24.30 9.30 24.67
C PHE A 393 -24.59 8.76 26.08
N LYS A 394 -24.20 9.51 27.11
CA LYS A 394 -24.48 9.17 28.50
C LYS A 394 -25.99 9.17 28.75
N GLU A 395 -26.71 10.18 28.28
CA GLU A 395 -28.16 10.24 28.46
C GLU A 395 -28.90 9.11 27.72
N LEU A 396 -28.47 8.77 26.50
CA LEU A 396 -29.15 7.81 25.66
C LEU A 396 -28.81 6.33 25.97
N CYS A 397 -27.60 6.05 26.45
CA CYS A 397 -27.05 4.68 26.44
C CYS A 397 -26.39 4.22 27.73
N PHE A 398 -26.25 5.06 28.76
CA PHE A 398 -25.42 4.72 29.91
C PHE A 398 -25.96 3.55 30.74
N ASP A 399 -27.28 3.37 30.79
CA ASP A 399 -27.95 2.22 31.43
C ASP A 399 -27.78 0.92 30.63
N ASP A 400 -27.45 1.04 29.33
CA ASP A 400 -27.20 -0.08 28.44
C ASP A 400 -25.75 -0.58 28.49
N ILE A 401 -24.85 0.11 29.18
CA ILE A 401 -23.43 -0.25 29.25
C ILE A 401 -23.19 -1.15 30.46
N ASP A 402 -22.86 -2.42 30.19
CA ASP A 402 -22.48 -3.41 31.20
C ASP A 402 -21.09 -4.00 30.94
N ASN A 403 -20.67 -4.93 31.80
CA ASN A 403 -19.38 -5.63 31.67
C ASN A 403 -19.28 -6.60 30.48
N ARG A 404 -20.29 -6.63 29.60
CA ARG A 404 -20.30 -7.35 28.32
C ARG A 404 -20.31 -6.41 27.12
N THR A 405 -20.61 -5.12 27.35
CA THR A 405 -20.63 -4.09 26.31
C THR A 405 -19.22 -3.73 25.85
N THR A 406 -19.03 -3.67 24.53
CA THR A 406 -17.86 -3.07 23.89
C THR A 406 -18.29 -1.76 23.22
N VAL A 407 -17.68 -0.66 23.63
CA VAL A 407 -17.91 0.66 23.04
C VAL A 407 -16.80 0.95 22.04
N ILE A 408 -17.16 1.33 20.81
CA ILE A 408 -16.22 1.66 19.73
C ILE A 408 -16.45 3.12 19.33
N PHE A 409 -15.40 3.94 19.39
CA PHE A 409 -15.40 5.30 18.86
C PHE A 409 -14.62 5.31 17.54
N LEU A 410 -15.21 5.87 16.48
CA LEU A 410 -14.61 6.10 15.18
C LEU A 410 -14.48 7.61 14.98
N GLY A 411 -13.28 8.18 15.10
CA GLY A 411 -13.13 9.64 15.05
C GLY A 411 -11.70 10.10 15.34
N ASP A 412 -11.40 11.34 14.95
CA ASP A 412 -10.07 11.93 15.07
C ASP A 412 -9.71 12.46 16.47
N GLY A 413 -10.70 12.57 17.36
CA GLY A 413 -10.52 13.07 18.73
C GLY A 413 -10.15 14.55 18.78
N ARG A 414 -10.55 15.36 17.79
CA ARG A 414 -10.36 16.81 17.80
C ARG A 414 -11.53 17.53 18.46
N SER A 415 -11.27 18.35 19.47
CA SER A 415 -12.33 19.02 20.22
C SER A 415 -12.59 20.48 19.82
N ASN A 416 -11.82 21.05 18.87
CA ASN A 416 -11.91 22.47 18.48
C ASN A 416 -11.88 23.44 19.69
N GLY A 417 -11.22 23.06 20.79
CA GLY A 417 -11.14 23.86 22.02
C GLY A 417 -12.28 23.66 23.02
N ALA A 418 -13.28 22.82 22.72
CA ALA A 418 -14.29 22.36 23.68
C ALA A 418 -13.69 21.34 24.67
N ASP A 419 -14.28 21.23 25.86
CA ASP A 419 -13.88 20.19 26.82
C ASP A 419 -14.34 18.81 26.31
N PRO A 420 -13.42 17.87 26.03
CA PRO A 420 -13.77 16.54 25.55
C PRO A 420 -14.46 15.65 26.60
N ARG A 421 -14.78 16.16 27.81
CA ARG A 421 -15.52 15.44 28.87
C ARG A 421 -14.95 14.05 29.17
N ILE A 422 -13.64 14.03 29.43
CA ILE A 422 -12.87 12.81 29.73
C ILE A 422 -13.41 12.09 30.99
N ASP A 423 -14.06 12.81 31.89
CA ASP A 423 -14.78 12.28 33.04
C ASP A 423 -15.84 11.24 32.61
N ILE A 424 -16.61 11.53 31.58
CA ILE A 424 -17.64 10.61 31.05
C ILE A 424 -16.99 9.38 30.41
N LEU A 425 -15.91 9.58 29.63
CA LEU A 425 -15.17 8.47 29.02
C LEU A 425 -14.60 7.51 30.08
N LYS A 426 -14.11 8.05 31.20
CA LYS A 426 -13.65 7.27 32.35
C LYS A 426 -14.77 6.44 32.97
N GLU A 427 -15.96 7.01 33.15
CA GLU A 427 -17.13 6.28 33.64
C GLU A 427 -17.55 5.15 32.69
N ILE A 428 -17.58 5.41 31.38
CA ILE A 428 -17.86 4.40 30.35
C ILE A 428 -16.84 3.25 30.44
N LYS A 429 -15.56 3.58 30.58
CA LYS A 429 -14.47 2.60 30.71
C LYS A 429 -14.59 1.72 31.96
N GLN A 430 -15.13 2.24 33.06
CA GLN A 430 -15.34 1.47 34.29
C GLN A 430 -16.50 0.47 34.17
N ARG A 431 -17.51 0.77 33.35
CA ARG A 431 -18.69 -0.09 33.16
C ARG A 431 -18.51 -1.09 32.01
N ALA A 432 -17.99 -0.62 30.87
CA ALA A 432 -17.88 -1.42 29.66
C ALA A 432 -16.80 -2.50 29.80
N LYS A 433 -17.01 -3.66 29.17
CA LYS A 433 -15.95 -4.67 28.99
C LYS A 433 -14.73 -4.04 28.32
N ARG A 434 -14.98 -3.24 27.28
CA ARG A 434 -13.95 -2.61 26.46
C ARG A 434 -14.40 -1.27 25.91
N VAL A 435 -13.44 -0.36 25.81
CA VAL A 435 -13.56 0.90 25.06
C VAL A 435 -12.47 0.89 24.01
N ILE A 436 -12.83 0.99 22.73
CA ILE A 436 -11.89 1.02 21.62
C ILE A 436 -12.05 2.32 20.87
N TRP A 437 -10.93 2.99 20.62
CA TRP A 437 -10.89 4.20 19.80
C TRP A 437 -10.15 3.92 18.50
N LEU A 438 -10.78 4.26 17.38
CA LEU A 438 -10.24 4.11 16.04
C LEU A 438 -10.15 5.46 15.37
N ASN A 439 -8.90 5.91 15.23
CA ASN A 439 -8.61 7.25 14.75
C ASN A 439 -8.10 7.20 13.29
N PRO A 440 -8.72 7.93 12.35
CA PRO A 440 -8.27 7.99 10.96
C PRO A 440 -6.91 8.72 10.79
N GLU A 441 -6.51 9.54 11.76
CA GLU A 441 -5.23 10.23 11.79
C GLU A 441 -4.07 9.32 12.25
N ARG A 442 -2.83 9.75 11.99
CA ARG A 442 -1.62 9.02 12.43
C ARG A 442 -1.31 9.31 13.89
N LYS A 443 -0.74 8.34 14.61
CA LYS A 443 -0.30 8.55 16.02
C LYS A 443 0.69 9.70 16.18
N SER A 444 1.49 10.01 15.14
CA SER A 444 2.47 11.11 15.16
C SER A 444 1.85 12.50 15.33
N ILE A 445 0.57 12.66 15.00
CA ILE A 445 -0.15 13.94 15.13
C ILE A 445 -1.13 13.96 16.30
N TRP A 446 -1.20 12.87 17.09
CA TRP A 446 -1.97 12.85 18.33
C TRP A 446 -1.34 13.80 19.34
N GLY A 447 -2.12 14.77 19.82
CA GLY A 447 -1.63 15.85 20.67
C GLY A 447 -1.03 17.05 19.92
N SER A 448 -1.09 17.07 18.59
CA SER A 448 -0.81 18.28 17.80
C SER A 448 -2.11 19.07 17.56
N GLY A 449 -2.01 20.40 17.59
CA GLY A 449 -3.18 21.27 17.43
C GLY A 449 -4.21 21.06 18.54
N ASP A 450 -5.46 20.82 18.14
CA ASP A 450 -6.62 20.59 18.99
C ASP A 450 -6.95 19.09 19.19
N SER A 451 -5.98 18.20 18.91
CA SER A 451 -6.14 16.76 19.12
C SER A 451 -6.06 16.38 20.60
N GLU A 452 -7.16 15.90 21.15
CA GLU A 452 -7.28 15.48 22.55
C GLU A 452 -6.92 14.00 22.78
N MET A 453 -6.37 13.34 21.75
CA MET A 453 -6.08 11.90 21.77
C MET A 453 -5.14 11.46 22.89
N LEU A 454 -4.20 12.31 23.31
CA LEU A 454 -3.31 12.00 24.45
C LEU A 454 -4.05 11.95 25.79
N ARG A 455 -5.16 12.70 25.92
CA ARG A 455 -6.05 12.68 27.09
C ARG A 455 -7.09 11.57 27.00
N ILE A 456 -7.54 11.22 25.80
CA ILE A 456 -8.54 10.17 25.53
C ILE A 456 -7.94 8.76 25.65
N ALA A 457 -6.79 8.51 25.02
CA ALA A 457 -6.21 7.18 24.88
C ALA A 457 -6.01 6.39 26.20
N PRO A 458 -5.60 7.00 27.33
CA PRO A 458 -5.47 6.31 28.61
C PRO A 458 -6.77 5.67 29.13
N TYR A 459 -7.93 6.22 28.73
CA TYR A 459 -9.25 5.71 29.12
C TYR A 459 -9.82 4.72 28.09
N CYS A 460 -9.09 4.43 27.03
CA CYS A 460 -9.43 3.37 26.09
C CYS A 460 -8.75 2.07 26.49
N THR A 461 -9.44 0.93 26.36
CA THR A 461 -8.77 -0.39 26.38
C THR A 461 -7.74 -0.48 25.26
N LYS A 462 -8.06 0.11 24.10
CA LYS A 462 -7.19 0.13 22.93
C LYS A 462 -7.49 1.37 22.10
N ALA A 463 -6.47 2.14 21.78
CA ALA A 463 -6.56 3.27 20.85
C ALA A 463 -5.62 3.00 19.67
N GLU A 464 -6.17 2.89 18.46
CA GLU A 464 -5.42 2.54 17.26
C GLU A 464 -5.77 3.43 16.07
N THR A 465 -4.86 3.49 15.11
CA THR A 465 -5.10 4.20 13.86
C THR A 465 -5.89 3.31 12.89
N CYS A 466 -6.94 3.83 12.26
CA CYS A 466 -7.76 3.11 11.29
C CYS A 466 -7.59 3.63 9.86
N ASN A 467 -6.47 4.27 9.53
CA ASN A 467 -6.24 4.96 8.25
C ASN A 467 -6.14 4.08 6.99
N SER A 468 -6.33 2.75 7.11
CA SER A 468 -6.30 1.78 6.02
C SER A 468 -7.18 0.57 6.35
N LEU A 469 -7.64 -0.15 5.33
CA LEU A 469 -8.46 -1.35 5.46
C LEU A 469 -7.75 -2.49 6.20
N ASN A 470 -6.42 -2.63 6.05
CA ASN A 470 -5.64 -3.62 6.78
C ASN A 470 -5.64 -3.37 8.29
N LYS A 471 -5.45 -2.11 8.72
CA LYS A 471 -5.49 -1.79 10.15
C LYS A 471 -6.88 -1.99 10.73
N LEU A 472 -7.91 -1.68 9.95
CA LEU A 472 -9.27 -1.98 10.33
C LEU A 472 -9.48 -3.50 10.48
N GLU A 473 -8.95 -4.32 9.58
CA GLU A 473 -8.97 -5.78 9.69
C GLU A 473 -8.39 -6.28 11.01
N LEU A 474 -7.18 -5.82 11.33
CA LEU A 474 -6.46 -6.21 12.53
C LEU A 474 -7.26 -5.88 13.79
N VAL A 475 -7.85 -4.68 13.83
CA VAL A 475 -8.67 -4.25 14.96
C VAL A 475 -9.91 -5.12 15.10
N ILE A 476 -10.63 -5.42 14.02
CA ILE A 476 -11.84 -6.25 14.12
C ILE A 476 -11.48 -7.69 14.53
N ARG A 477 -10.36 -8.21 14.03
CA ARG A 477 -9.84 -9.53 14.44
C ARG A 477 -9.53 -9.56 15.93
N ASP A 478 -8.92 -8.52 16.47
CA ASP A 478 -8.61 -8.38 17.90
C ASP A 478 -9.86 -8.18 18.77
N LEU A 479 -10.85 -7.44 18.27
CA LEU A 479 -12.15 -7.26 18.90
C LEU A 479 -12.81 -8.63 19.20
N LEU A 480 -12.67 -9.58 18.29
CA LEU A 480 -13.34 -10.88 18.37
C LEU A 480 -12.49 -12.00 18.98
N LYS A 481 -11.15 -11.97 18.86
CA LYS A 481 -10.26 -12.97 19.50
C LYS A 481 -10.31 -12.92 21.03
N SER A 482 -10.56 -11.75 21.60
CA SER A 482 -10.61 -11.53 23.06
C SER A 482 -12.04 -11.48 23.62
N SER A 483 -13.01 -11.97 22.85
CA SER A 483 -14.40 -12.18 23.31
C SER A 483 -14.56 -13.43 24.15
#